data_AF-A0A2C9KWB9-F1
#
_entry.id   AF-A0A2C9KWB9-F1
#
_cell.length_a   1.000
_cell.length_b   1.000
_cell.length_c   1.000
_cell.angle_alpha   90.00
_cell.angle_beta   90.00
_cell.angle_gamma   90.00
#
_symmetry.space_group_name_H-M   'P 1'
#
loop_
_entity.id
_entity.type
_entity.pdbx_description
1 polymer ?
#
loop_
_entity_poly.entity_id
_entity_poly.type
_entity_poly.pdbx_seq_one_letter_code
_entity_poly.pdbx_strand_id
1 'polypeptide(L)'
;MASVGATDRVAKALSESLRVNSTLKTVNVESNFISGEGIVELLKAANVTQSLLELRVANQKPEVLGNKVEMEIAKLVKENSKLLRLGIHFEFPVARIKVNDKLKENLDALRKKRVGKESS
;
A
#
# COMPACT_ATOMS: atom_id res chain seq x y z
N MET A 1 9.91 3.38 -10.17
CA MET A 1 10.92 2.56 -10.88
C MET A 1 10.21 1.27 -11.29
N ALA A 2 10.04 1.00 -12.57
CA ALA A 2 9.37 -0.22 -13.05
C ALA A 2 10.37 -1.00 -13.92
N SER A 3 10.35 -2.34 -13.82
CA SER A 3 11.24 -3.27 -14.56
C SER A 3 12.74 -3.22 -14.20
N VAL A 4 13.09 -3.17 -12.90
CA VAL A 4 14.51 -3.20 -12.46
C VAL A 4 14.92 -4.55 -11.86
N GLY A 5 14.05 -5.57 -11.93
CA GLY A 5 14.27 -6.81 -11.19
C GLY A 5 14.20 -6.59 -9.68
N ALA A 6 13.30 -5.72 -9.22
CA ALA A 6 13.13 -5.49 -7.79
C ALA A 6 12.64 -6.78 -7.13
N THR A 7 13.48 -7.34 -6.26
CA THR A 7 13.20 -8.51 -5.44
C THR A 7 12.84 -8.06 -4.02
N ASP A 8 12.58 -9.01 -3.12
CA ASP A 8 12.30 -8.74 -1.70
C ASP A 8 13.40 -7.91 -1.01
N ARG A 9 14.65 -8.01 -1.48
CA ARG A 9 15.74 -7.14 -0.97
C ARG A 9 15.47 -5.66 -1.26
N VAL A 10 14.96 -5.35 -2.44
CA VAL A 10 14.62 -3.98 -2.83
C VAL A 10 13.37 -3.53 -2.07
N ALA A 11 12.37 -4.40 -1.91
CA ALA A 11 11.20 -4.13 -1.09
C ALA A 11 11.59 -3.80 0.37
N LYS A 12 12.55 -4.55 0.94
CA LYS A 12 13.08 -4.31 2.28
C LYS A 12 13.82 -2.98 2.39
N ALA A 13 14.74 -2.68 1.48
CA ALA A 13 15.46 -1.40 1.48
C ALA A 13 14.50 -0.20 1.30
N LEU A 14 13.48 -0.35 0.45
CA LEU A 14 12.40 0.63 0.32
C LEU A 14 11.58 0.76 1.61
N SER A 15 11.31 -0.35 2.30
CA SER A 15 10.60 -0.36 3.58
C SER A 15 11.39 0.40 4.65
N GLU A 16 12.70 0.17 4.75
CA GLU A 16 13.58 0.92 5.66
C GLU A 16 13.59 2.41 5.31
N SER A 17 13.67 2.74 4.02
CA SER A 17 13.59 4.12 3.54
C SER A 17 12.24 4.78 3.86
N LEU A 18 11.13 4.05 3.73
CA LEU A 18 9.78 4.54 4.02
C LEU A 18 9.55 4.75 5.52
N ARG A 19 10.29 4.07 6.40
CA ARG A 19 10.22 4.27 7.86
C ARG A 19 10.85 5.59 8.29
N VAL A 20 11.84 6.09 7.55
CA VAL A 20 12.50 7.37 7.82
C VAL A 20 11.96 8.51 6.95
N ASN A 21 11.34 8.19 5.81
CA ASN A 21 10.87 9.17 4.84
C ASN A 21 9.38 9.49 5.01
N SER A 22 9.08 10.65 5.57
CA SER A 22 7.71 11.15 5.75
C SER A 22 7.21 12.03 4.58
N THR A 23 8.00 12.20 3.53
CA THR A 23 7.70 13.10 2.39
C THR A 23 7.13 12.35 1.18
N LEU A 24 7.54 11.10 0.96
CA LEU A 24 7.08 10.28 -0.15
C LEU A 24 5.56 10.08 -0.11
N LYS A 25 4.90 10.38 -1.24
CA LYS A 25 3.44 10.25 -1.41
C LYS A 25 3.04 9.07 -2.28
N THR A 26 3.87 8.73 -3.26
CA THR A 26 3.56 7.68 -4.23
C THR A 26 4.75 6.77 -4.40
N VAL A 27 4.52 5.46 -4.29
CA VAL A 27 5.52 4.42 -4.57
C VAL A 27 4.94 3.51 -5.64
N ASN A 28 5.70 3.32 -6.72
CA ASN A 28 5.37 2.39 -7.80
C ASN A 28 6.53 1.40 -7.99
N VAL A 29 6.20 0.13 -7.75
CA VAL A 29 7.05 -1.05 -7.96
C VAL A 29 6.31 -2.14 -8.77
N GLU A 30 5.42 -1.74 -9.67
CA GLU A 30 4.71 -2.64 -10.59
C GLU A 30 5.67 -3.43 -11.50
N SER A 31 5.24 -4.62 -11.93
CA SER A 31 5.99 -5.47 -12.87
C SER A 31 7.38 -5.85 -12.38
N ASN A 32 7.48 -6.34 -11.14
CA ASN A 32 8.72 -6.80 -10.52
C ASN A 32 8.58 -8.24 -9.95
N PHE A 33 9.53 -8.66 -9.12
CA PHE A 33 9.61 -9.99 -8.52
C PHE A 33 9.52 -9.91 -6.99
N ILE A 34 8.61 -9.08 -6.48
CA ILE A 34 8.38 -8.90 -5.04
C ILE A 34 7.37 -9.95 -4.59
N SER A 35 7.73 -10.74 -3.58
CA SER A 35 6.85 -11.72 -2.96
C SER A 35 5.77 -11.03 -2.12
N GLY A 36 4.74 -11.79 -1.77
CA GLY A 36 3.69 -11.32 -0.87
C GLY A 36 4.23 -10.81 0.48
N GLU A 37 5.28 -11.42 1.00
CA GLU A 37 5.93 -10.98 2.24
C GLU A 37 6.63 -9.63 2.07
N GLY A 38 7.29 -9.40 0.93
CA GLY A 38 7.89 -8.10 0.61
C GLY A 38 6.85 -6.96 0.54
N ILE A 39 5.66 -7.23 -0.01
CA ILE A 39 4.55 -6.26 -0.02
C ILE A 39 4.04 -5.97 1.39
N VAL A 40 3.91 -7.00 2.22
CA VAL A 40 3.52 -6.86 3.64
C VAL A 40 4.52 -5.98 4.39
N GLU A 41 5.82 -6.13 4.14
CA GLU A 41 6.87 -5.32 4.77
C GLU A 41 6.79 -3.85 4.34
N LEU A 42 6.54 -3.59 3.05
CA LEU A 42 6.32 -2.23 2.51
C LEU A 42 5.12 -1.55 3.16
N LEU A 43 4.00 -2.27 3.32
CA LEU A 43 2.80 -1.75 3.98
C LEU A 43 3.05 -1.49 5.47
N LYS A 44 3.75 -2.37 6.17
CA LYS A 44 4.15 -2.16 7.57
C LYS A 44 4.98 -0.89 7.72
N ALA A 45 5.94 -0.66 6.82
CA ALA A 45 6.72 0.57 6.81
C ALA A 45 5.87 1.81 6.51
N ALA A 46 4.96 1.74 5.53
CA ALA A 46 4.04 2.82 5.20
C ALA A 46 3.08 3.17 6.36
N ASN A 47 2.73 2.19 7.20
CA ASN A 47 1.92 2.41 8.40
C ASN A 47 2.67 3.16 9.51
N VAL A 48 4.00 3.06 9.56
CA VAL A 48 4.81 3.79 10.55
C VAL A 48 4.82 5.29 10.27
N THR A 49 5.12 5.68 9.02
CA THR A 49 5.22 7.11 8.68
C THR A 49 3.88 7.74 8.31
N GLN A 50 2.89 6.94 7.90
CA GLN A 50 1.59 7.39 7.42
C GLN A 50 1.69 8.56 6.41
N SER A 51 2.76 8.60 5.61
CA SER A 51 3.03 9.66 4.65
C SER A 51 2.52 9.31 3.25
N LEU A 52 2.50 8.01 2.95
CA LEU A 52 2.19 7.44 1.64
C LEU A 52 0.69 7.50 1.35
N LEU A 53 0.36 8.01 0.17
CA LEU A 53 -1.02 8.13 -0.32
C LEU A 53 -1.33 7.07 -1.38
N GLU A 54 -0.33 6.63 -2.14
CA GLU A 54 -0.52 5.68 -3.23
C GLU A 54 0.62 4.65 -3.26
N LEU A 55 0.25 3.36 -3.25
CA LEU A 55 1.18 2.24 -3.40
C LEU A 55 0.74 1.37 -4.58
N ARG A 56 1.61 1.19 -5.58
CA ARG A 56 1.35 0.30 -6.71
C ARG A 56 2.36 -0.83 -6.74
N VAL A 57 1.83 -2.04 -6.64
CA VAL A 57 2.55 -3.32 -6.56
C VAL A 57 1.92 -4.35 -7.51
N ALA A 58 1.15 -3.94 -8.52
CA ALA A 58 0.51 -4.86 -9.46
C ALA A 58 1.52 -5.63 -10.33
N ASN A 59 1.08 -6.74 -10.92
CA ASN A 59 1.86 -7.57 -11.86
C ASN A 59 3.19 -8.11 -11.28
N GLN A 60 3.23 -8.54 -10.01
CA GLN A 60 4.40 -9.24 -9.49
C GLN A 60 4.47 -10.68 -10.01
N LYS A 61 5.68 -11.22 -10.11
CA LYS A 61 5.90 -12.66 -10.31
C LYS A 61 6.53 -13.29 -9.06
N PRO A 62 5.99 -14.38 -8.50
CA PRO A 62 4.74 -15.05 -8.89
C PRO A 62 3.49 -14.20 -8.55
N GLU A 63 2.46 -14.32 -9.37
CA GLU A 63 1.23 -13.51 -9.25
C GLU A 63 0.36 -13.93 -8.06
N VAL A 64 0.54 -15.17 -7.59
CA VAL A 64 -0.19 -15.74 -6.46
C VAL A 64 0.47 -15.35 -5.14
N LEU A 65 -0.19 -14.48 -4.38
CA LEU A 65 0.25 -14.02 -3.05
C LEU A 65 -0.12 -15.04 -1.95
N GLY A 66 -1.24 -15.73 -2.13
CA GLY A 66 -1.82 -16.66 -1.16
C GLY A 66 -2.75 -15.98 -0.13
N ASN A 67 -3.79 -16.70 0.29
CA ASN A 67 -4.86 -16.19 1.16
C ASN A 67 -4.36 -15.52 2.45
N LYS A 68 -3.35 -16.11 3.11
CA LYS A 68 -2.80 -15.58 4.36
C LYS A 68 -2.19 -14.18 4.16
N VAL A 69 -1.44 -13.99 3.07
CA VAL A 69 -0.82 -12.71 2.75
C VAL A 69 -1.88 -11.67 2.40
N GLU A 70 -2.85 -12.02 1.56
CA GLU A 70 -3.92 -11.07 1.17
C GLU A 70 -4.75 -10.59 2.37
N MET A 71 -5.06 -11.49 3.30
CA MET A 71 -5.74 -11.14 4.55
C MET A 71 -4.89 -10.23 5.44
N GLU A 72 -3.59 -10.49 5.53
CA GLU A 72 -2.65 -9.64 6.28
C GLU A 72 -2.52 -8.25 5.64
N ILE A 73 -2.43 -8.17 4.32
CA ILE A 73 -2.45 -6.90 3.57
C ILE A 73 -3.73 -6.12 3.89
N ALA A 74 -4.90 -6.78 3.85
CA ALA A 74 -6.16 -6.13 4.18
C ALA A 74 -6.19 -5.60 5.62
N LYS A 75 -5.60 -6.33 6.58
CA LYS A 75 -5.47 -5.88 7.97
C LYS A 75 -4.56 -4.66 8.09
N LEU A 76 -3.40 -4.67 7.44
CA LEU A 76 -2.46 -3.55 7.45
C LEU A 76 -3.03 -2.29 6.80
N VAL A 77 -3.74 -2.44 5.67
CA VAL A 77 -4.43 -1.31 5.04
C VAL A 77 -5.47 -0.71 5.97
N LYS A 78 -6.18 -1.55 6.74
CA LYS A 78 -7.18 -1.08 7.73
C LYS A 78 -6.56 -0.20 8.82
N GLU A 79 -5.32 -0.47 9.21
CA GLU A 79 -4.56 0.34 10.17
C GLU A 79 -4.04 1.66 9.56
N ASN A 80 -3.99 1.76 8.23
CA ASN A 80 -3.56 2.98 7.54
C ASN A 80 -4.73 3.95 7.32
N SER A 81 -4.58 5.20 7.78
CA SER A 81 -5.59 6.26 7.61
C SER A 81 -5.28 7.26 6.48
N LYS A 82 -4.14 7.09 5.80
CA LYS A 82 -3.60 8.06 4.83
C LYS A 82 -3.51 7.49 3.42
N LEU A 83 -3.37 6.17 3.30
CA LEU A 83 -3.37 5.48 2.02
C LEU A 83 -4.73 5.67 1.32
N LEU A 84 -4.69 6.21 0.10
CA LEU A 84 -5.86 6.50 -0.73
C LEU A 84 -6.02 5.47 -1.86
N ARG A 85 -4.91 4.91 -2.32
CA ARG A 85 -4.87 3.99 -3.46
C ARG A 85 -3.88 2.86 -3.23
N LEU A 86 -4.33 1.63 -3.42
CA LEU A 86 -3.51 0.43 -3.45
C LEU A 86 -3.72 -0.29 -4.78
N GLY A 87 -2.70 -0.28 -5.63
CA GLY A 87 -2.68 -1.06 -6.87
C GLY A 87 -2.10 -2.44 -6.62
N ILE A 88 -2.94 -3.41 -6.30
CA ILE A 88 -2.57 -4.82 -6.11
C ILE A 88 -3.69 -5.70 -6.68
N HIS A 89 -3.31 -6.85 -7.23
CA HIS A 89 -4.28 -7.87 -7.62
C HIS A 89 -4.58 -8.75 -6.41
N PHE A 90 -5.86 -8.85 -6.04
CA PHE A 90 -6.33 -9.77 -5.01
C PHE A 90 -7.08 -10.92 -5.69
N GLU A 91 -6.67 -12.15 -5.39
CA GLU A 91 -7.38 -13.36 -5.79
C GLU A 91 -8.65 -13.53 -4.92
N PHE A 92 -8.60 -13.13 -3.65
CA PHE A 92 -9.69 -13.30 -2.70
C PHE A 92 -10.60 -12.05 -2.63
N PRO A 93 -11.90 -12.18 -2.95
CA PRO A 93 -12.84 -11.05 -2.94
C PRO A 93 -12.96 -10.37 -1.57
N VAL A 94 -12.84 -11.13 -0.49
CA VAL A 94 -12.97 -10.63 0.89
C VAL A 94 -11.88 -9.62 1.22
N ALA A 95 -10.62 -9.89 0.85
CA ALA A 95 -9.51 -8.96 1.05
C ALA A 95 -9.70 -7.70 0.21
N ARG A 96 -10.08 -7.88 -1.06
CA ARG A 96 -10.35 -6.79 -2.01
C ARG A 96 -11.41 -5.81 -1.50
N ILE A 97 -12.53 -6.31 -0.99
CA ILE A 97 -13.63 -5.47 -0.48
C ILE A 97 -13.15 -4.68 0.74
N LYS A 98 -12.53 -5.35 1.73
CA LYS A 98 -12.02 -4.70 2.95
C LYS A 98 -11.04 -3.56 2.64
N VAL A 99 -10.13 -3.79 1.70
CA VAL A 99 -9.17 -2.77 1.25
C VAL A 99 -9.90 -1.61 0.58
N ASN A 100 -10.78 -1.87 -0.38
CA ASN A 100 -11.51 -0.83 -1.08
C ASN A 100 -12.37 0.04 -0.15
N ASP A 101 -13.06 -0.57 0.82
CA ASP A 101 -13.86 0.17 1.79
C ASP A 101 -12.99 1.09 2.63
N LYS A 102 -11.82 0.63 3.09
CA LYS A 102 -10.90 1.48 3.84
C LYS A 102 -10.33 2.62 3.00
N LEU A 103 -9.96 2.36 1.74
CA LEU A 103 -9.45 3.40 0.84
C LEU A 103 -10.51 4.48 0.57
N LYS A 104 -11.78 4.09 0.42
CA LYS A 104 -12.91 5.03 0.31
C LYS A 104 -13.06 5.86 1.58
N GLU A 105 -13.03 5.23 2.75
CA GLU A 105 -13.10 5.93 4.04
C GLU A 105 -12.00 6.99 4.18
N ASN A 106 -10.76 6.63 3.83
CA ASN A 106 -9.63 7.57 3.85
C ASN A 106 -9.81 8.73 2.86
N LEU A 107 -10.36 8.45 1.68
CA LEU A 107 -10.67 9.48 0.68
C LEU A 107 -11.77 10.44 1.18
N ASP A 108 -12.83 9.93 1.79
CA ASP A 108 -13.90 10.74 2.36
C ASP A 108 -13.42 11.54 3.58
N ALA A 109 -12.55 10.98 4.42
CA ALA A 109 -11.90 11.72 5.50
C ALA A 109 -11.03 12.87 4.96
N LEU A 110 -10.32 12.65 3.85
CA LEU A 110 -9.55 13.69 3.18
C LEU A 110 -10.46 14.78 2.59
N ARG A 111 -11.57 14.40 1.96
CA ARG A 111 -12.58 15.36 1.45
C ARG A 111 -13.13 16.23 2.57
N LYS A 112 -13.56 15.63 3.69
CA LYS A 112 -14.04 16.38 4.87
C LYS A 112 -13.00 17.36 5.40
N LYS A 113 -11.72 16.97 5.44
CA LYS A 113 -10.62 17.87 5.85
C LYS A 113 -10.38 19.04 4.90
N ARG A 114 -10.64 18.88 3.59
CA ARG A 114 -10.53 19.98 2.62
C ARG A 114 -11.69 20.95 2.77
N VAL A 115 -12.92 20.44 2.81
CA VAL A 115 -14.14 21.27 2.95
C VAL A 115 -14.15 22.03 4.28
N GLY A 116 -13.73 21.40 5.39
CA GLY A 116 -13.66 22.08 6.68
C GLY A 116 -12.55 23.12 6.81
N LYS A 117 -11.58 23.18 5.87
CA LYS A 117 -10.50 24.19 5.86
C LYS A 117 -10.87 25.44 5.06
N GLU A 118 -11.88 25.38 4.20
CA GLU A 118 -12.39 26.53 3.43
C GLU A 118 -13.38 27.40 4.24
N SER A 119 -13.71 27.01 5.47
CA SER A 119 -14.69 27.70 6.33
C SER A 119 -14.08 28.31 7.60
N SER A 120 -12.77 28.63 7.61
CA SER A 120 -12.10 29.31 8.74
C SER A 120 -11.21 30.44 8.27
#